data_AF-A0A4Q3DGZ7-F1
#
_entry.id   AF-A0A4Q3DGZ7-F1
#
_cell.length_a   1.000
_cell.length_b   1.000
_cell.length_c   1.000
_cell.angle_alpha   90.00
_cell.angle_beta   90.00
_cell.angle_gamma   90.00
#
_symmetry.space_group_name_H-M   'P 1'
#
loop_
_entity.id
_entity.type
_entity.pdbx_description
1 polymer ?
#
loop_
_entity_poly.entity_id
_entity_poly.type
_entity_poly.pdbx_seq_one_letter_code
_entity_poly.pdbx_strand_id
1 'polypeptide(L)'
;MRQFLLLLIITGLGITSCKKSSDYQQYFNNPALYSNTVHELNDVVMGNNFTPVIASRNYAYANIAGYEVVAAGDPKHYQSLAGQLNELKSVPKPGKDTAICYPYAALLAFCQVGEAVTFPAGSMKYYTDSLKNSATEKGMPADVKAASEAYANKVAVAIMIWSKNDNYLKNRSSSKYTIDKTEGRWVPTPPMYAEAMEPHWDDIRPMVMDSASQFRVPPPPVYNMKDKNSMYYQEVMKIKNAVENLTPEQSHMANFWDDNPFKMNVLGHVQYGTKKFSPPGHWMSIVGIGAKQSKADFNKTVCAFAKTSIALFDSFIECWDAKYHYNTVRPETVINKYVDANWRPTLQTPPFPEYTCGHSTISSAAAEALTSVFG
;
A
#
# COMPACT_ATOMS: atom_id res chain seq x y z
N MET A 1 37.50 82.45 -8.88
CA MET A 1 38.29 81.47 -9.67
C MET A 1 38.52 80.24 -8.82
N ARG A 2 38.29 79.03 -9.37
CA ARG A 2 38.34 77.68 -8.73
C ARG A 2 37.15 77.41 -7.79
N GLN A 3 36.40 76.32 -7.85
CA GLN A 3 36.53 75.04 -8.56
C GLN A 3 35.12 74.43 -8.73
N PHE A 4 34.77 74.13 -9.98
CA PHE A 4 33.77 73.13 -10.36
C PHE A 4 34.31 71.73 -10.01
N LEU A 5 33.43 70.84 -9.55
CA LEU A 5 33.44 69.36 -9.63
C LEU A 5 33.01 68.74 -8.29
N LEU A 6 31.73 68.38 -8.22
CA LEU A 6 31.23 67.20 -7.49
C LEU A 6 29.75 67.02 -7.90
N LEU A 7 29.55 66.71 -9.18
CA LEU A 7 28.32 66.14 -9.70
C LEU A 7 28.39 64.60 -9.57
N LEU A 8 27.25 64.01 -9.22
CA LEU A 8 26.85 62.63 -9.56
C LEU A 8 27.62 61.49 -8.88
N ILE A 9 27.29 61.20 -7.62
CA ILE A 9 27.41 59.84 -7.07
C ILE A 9 26.01 59.21 -7.10
N ILE A 10 25.72 58.60 -8.25
CA ILE A 10 25.12 57.26 -8.42
C ILE A 10 23.99 56.91 -7.43
N THR A 11 22.78 57.42 -7.69
CA THR A 11 21.53 56.73 -7.33
C THR A 11 21.22 55.69 -8.40
N GLY A 12 21.79 54.50 -8.23
CA GLY A 12 21.58 53.34 -9.08
C GLY A 12 21.38 52.09 -8.24
N LEU A 13 20.44 52.13 -7.29
CA LEU A 13 19.90 50.92 -6.66
C LEU A 13 19.05 50.21 -7.72
N GLY A 14 19.72 49.39 -8.53
CA GLY A 14 19.06 48.43 -9.40
C GLY A 14 18.16 47.55 -8.54
N ILE A 15 16.85 47.69 -8.74
CA ILE A 15 15.89 46.68 -8.36
C ILE A 15 16.17 45.49 -9.29
N THR A 16 17.17 44.68 -8.95
CA THR A 16 17.28 43.33 -9.47
C THR A 16 16.11 42.58 -8.85
N SER A 17 14.97 42.64 -9.52
CA SER A 17 13.92 41.64 -9.35
C SER A 17 14.61 40.29 -9.48
N CYS A 18 14.76 39.58 -8.36
CA CYS A 18 15.08 38.17 -8.37
C CYS A 18 14.03 37.52 -9.27
N LYS A 19 14.37 37.26 -10.54
CA LYS A 19 13.61 36.34 -11.37
C LYS A 19 13.67 35.01 -10.63
N LYS A 20 12.68 34.74 -9.77
CA LYS A 20 12.42 33.40 -9.26
C LYS A 20 12.37 32.51 -10.50
N SER A 21 13.33 31.60 -10.64
CA SER A 21 13.29 30.65 -11.75
C SER A 21 11.97 29.89 -11.66
N SER A 22 11.21 29.86 -12.76
CA SER A 22 9.94 29.14 -12.86
C SER A 22 10.20 27.62 -13.00
N ASP A 23 10.82 27.04 -11.99
CA ASP A 23 11.31 25.66 -11.98
C ASP A 23 10.29 24.65 -11.41
N TYR A 24 9.09 25.13 -11.03
CA TYR A 24 8.05 24.28 -10.46
C TYR A 24 7.67 23.11 -11.38
N GLN A 25 7.70 23.31 -12.71
CA GLN A 25 7.36 22.26 -13.66
C GLN A 25 8.39 21.13 -13.61
N GLN A 26 9.68 21.43 -13.68
CA GLN A 26 10.74 20.42 -13.58
C GLN A 26 10.72 19.75 -12.21
N TYR A 27 10.53 20.51 -11.13
CA TYR A 27 10.45 19.97 -9.78
C TYR A 27 9.33 18.95 -9.64
N PHE A 28 8.08 19.31 -9.98
CA PHE A 28 6.93 18.41 -9.78
C PHE A 28 6.83 17.28 -10.81
N ASN A 29 7.47 17.40 -11.98
CA ASN A 29 7.60 16.29 -12.93
C ASN A 29 8.69 15.27 -12.54
N ASN A 30 9.37 15.44 -11.39
CA ASN A 30 10.32 14.45 -10.90
C ASN A 30 9.58 13.19 -10.41
N PRO A 31 9.73 12.02 -11.05
CA PRO A 31 9.06 10.77 -10.66
C PRO A 31 9.40 10.34 -9.23
N ALA A 32 10.60 10.68 -8.74
CA ALA A 32 11.00 10.35 -7.37
C ALA A 32 10.13 11.03 -6.31
N LEU A 33 9.53 12.20 -6.60
CA LEU A 33 8.61 12.85 -5.66
C LEU A 33 7.37 12.00 -5.38
N TYR A 34 6.84 11.32 -6.39
CA TYR A 34 5.68 10.44 -6.20
C TYR A 34 6.06 9.21 -5.36
N SER A 35 7.18 8.56 -5.66
CA SER A 35 7.69 7.46 -4.84
C SER A 35 7.93 7.87 -3.38
N ASN A 36 8.49 9.07 -3.14
CA ASN A 36 8.68 9.60 -1.79
C ASN A 36 7.33 9.87 -1.11
N THR A 37 6.32 10.37 -1.85
CA THR A 37 4.98 10.62 -1.31
C THR A 37 4.30 9.30 -0.89
N VAL A 38 4.47 8.23 -1.67
CA VAL A 38 3.99 6.90 -1.29
C VAL A 38 4.73 6.36 -0.07
N HIS A 39 6.04 6.62 0.03
CA HIS A 39 6.84 6.24 1.20
C HIS A 39 6.35 6.92 2.50
N GLU A 40 5.96 8.19 2.44
CA GLU A 40 5.39 8.89 3.59
C GLU A 40 4.07 8.26 4.06
N LEU A 41 3.20 7.86 3.13
CA LEU A 41 2.01 7.08 3.50
C LEU A 41 2.39 5.71 4.10
N ASN A 42 3.44 5.07 3.59
CA ASN A 42 3.92 3.78 4.11
C ASN A 42 4.42 3.90 5.56
N ASP A 43 5.08 5.00 5.92
CA ASP A 43 5.48 5.28 7.29
C ASP A 43 4.28 5.51 8.22
N VAL A 44 3.24 6.19 7.74
CA VAL A 44 1.96 6.31 8.48
C VAL A 44 1.32 4.94 8.67
N VAL A 45 1.28 4.10 7.64
CA VAL A 45 0.67 2.77 7.69
C VAL A 45 1.41 1.86 8.68
N MET A 46 2.75 1.84 8.60
CA MET A 46 3.60 1.10 9.54
C MET A 46 3.46 1.64 10.97
N GLY A 47 3.49 2.97 11.13
CA GLY A 47 3.38 3.63 12.43
C GLY A 47 2.10 3.27 13.18
N ASN A 48 1.00 3.05 12.46
CA ASN A 48 -0.30 2.71 13.02
C ASN A 48 -0.59 1.19 13.10
N ASN A 49 0.37 0.33 12.73
CA ASN A 49 0.21 -1.13 12.73
C ASN A 49 -1.02 -1.62 11.96
N PHE A 50 -1.34 -1.01 10.82
CA PHE A 50 -2.42 -1.53 9.99
C PHE A 50 -2.11 -2.97 9.55
N THR A 51 -3.15 -3.81 9.55
CA THR A 51 -3.04 -5.18 9.05
C THR A 51 -2.72 -5.16 7.54
N PRO A 52 -2.10 -6.21 6.97
CA PRO A 52 -1.72 -6.22 5.56
C PRO A 52 -2.88 -5.91 4.61
N VAL A 53 -4.08 -6.44 4.91
CA VAL A 53 -5.26 -6.22 4.06
C VAL A 53 -5.74 -4.76 4.13
N ILE A 54 -5.77 -4.15 5.32
CA ILE A 54 -6.14 -2.72 5.44
C ILE A 54 -5.07 -1.83 4.80
N ALA A 55 -3.79 -2.16 4.98
CA ALA A 55 -2.69 -1.45 4.33
C ALA A 55 -2.85 -1.44 2.80
N SER A 56 -3.19 -2.59 2.19
CA SER A 56 -3.43 -2.66 0.74
C SER A 56 -4.57 -1.74 0.27
N ARG A 57 -5.68 -1.69 1.04
CA ARG A 57 -6.79 -0.77 0.80
C ARG A 57 -6.35 0.69 0.83
N ASN A 58 -5.53 1.06 1.82
CA ASN A 58 -5.04 2.43 1.99
C ASN A 58 -4.21 2.89 0.79
N TYR A 59 -3.30 2.04 0.31
CA TYR A 59 -2.49 2.34 -0.87
C TYR A 59 -3.32 2.41 -2.15
N ALA A 60 -4.29 1.50 -2.34
CA ALA A 60 -5.09 1.46 -3.56
C ALA A 60 -5.89 2.76 -3.75
N TYR A 61 -6.65 3.20 -2.74
CA TYR A 61 -7.44 4.43 -2.86
C TYR A 61 -6.58 5.69 -3.02
N ALA A 62 -5.46 5.80 -2.27
CA ALA A 62 -4.57 6.94 -2.38
C ALA A 62 -3.95 7.03 -3.80
N ASN A 63 -3.48 5.91 -4.34
CA ASN A 63 -2.90 5.88 -5.69
C ASN A 63 -3.93 6.09 -6.79
N ILE A 64 -5.15 5.58 -6.65
CA ILE A 64 -6.24 5.85 -7.59
C ILE A 64 -6.51 7.36 -7.67
N ALA A 65 -6.51 8.07 -6.52
CA ALA A 65 -6.71 9.52 -6.52
C ALA A 65 -5.59 10.27 -7.26
N GLY A 66 -4.32 9.90 -7.05
CA GLY A 66 -3.20 10.45 -7.80
C GLY A 66 -3.28 10.15 -9.30
N TYR A 67 -3.64 8.91 -9.64
CA TYR A 67 -3.78 8.46 -11.02
C TYR A 67 -4.88 9.19 -11.79
N GLU A 68 -6.06 9.39 -11.19
CA GLU A 68 -7.16 10.08 -11.86
C GLU A 68 -6.80 11.53 -12.21
N VAL A 69 -5.97 12.18 -11.41
CA VAL A 69 -5.43 13.50 -11.75
C VAL A 69 -4.47 13.43 -12.94
N VAL A 70 -3.59 12.43 -12.99
CA VAL A 70 -2.68 12.20 -14.13
C VAL A 70 -3.46 11.90 -15.41
N ALA A 71 -4.45 11.01 -15.35
CA ALA A 71 -5.29 10.65 -16.50
C ALA A 71 -6.10 11.84 -17.04
N ALA A 72 -6.54 12.74 -16.16
CA ALA A 72 -7.18 13.98 -16.58
C ALA A 72 -6.22 14.97 -17.26
N GLY A 73 -4.94 15.00 -16.86
CA GLY A 73 -3.91 15.86 -17.43
C GLY A 73 -3.30 15.33 -18.73
N ASP A 74 -3.30 14.01 -18.92
CA ASP A 74 -2.76 13.35 -20.10
C ASP A 74 -3.70 12.24 -20.63
N PRO A 75 -4.91 12.60 -21.12
CA PRO A 75 -5.92 11.64 -21.56
C PRO A 75 -5.56 10.91 -22.86
N LYS A 76 -4.46 11.30 -23.52
CA LYS A 76 -3.96 10.63 -24.73
C LYS A 76 -3.22 9.33 -24.40
N HIS A 77 -2.57 9.27 -23.24
CA HIS A 77 -1.75 8.13 -22.83
C HIS A 77 -2.34 7.37 -21.64
N TYR A 78 -3.18 8.02 -20.82
CA TYR A 78 -3.77 7.42 -19.62
C TYR A 78 -5.28 7.56 -19.65
N GLN A 79 -5.98 6.45 -19.45
CA GLN A 79 -7.44 6.41 -19.43
C GLN A 79 -7.93 6.47 -17.99
N SER A 80 -8.94 7.29 -17.71
CA SER A 80 -9.58 7.32 -16.39
C SER A 80 -10.10 5.93 -16.01
N LEU A 81 -9.90 5.55 -14.75
CA LEU A 81 -10.38 4.32 -14.14
C LEU A 81 -11.90 4.35 -13.88
N ALA A 82 -12.57 5.50 -14.06
CA ALA A 82 -14.02 5.56 -14.04
C ALA A 82 -14.62 4.70 -15.16
N GLY A 83 -15.59 3.86 -14.78
CA GLY A 83 -16.20 2.86 -15.66
C GLY A 83 -15.37 1.59 -15.82
N GLN A 84 -14.15 1.54 -15.28
CA GLN A 84 -13.30 0.35 -15.27
C GLN A 84 -13.25 -0.31 -13.89
N LEU A 85 -13.18 0.50 -12.81
CA LEU A 85 -13.27 -0.02 -11.46
C LEU A 85 -14.72 -0.15 -11.02
N ASN A 86 -14.99 -1.22 -10.26
CA ASN A 86 -16.31 -1.50 -9.73
C ASN A 86 -16.91 -0.29 -9.01
N GLU A 87 -18.09 0.12 -9.49
CA GLU A 87 -18.89 1.23 -8.96
C GLU A 87 -18.26 2.63 -9.04
N LEU A 88 -17.05 2.79 -9.59
CA LEU A 88 -16.46 4.11 -9.84
C LEU A 88 -17.04 4.66 -11.16
N LYS A 89 -18.19 5.34 -11.10
CA LYS A 89 -18.91 5.76 -12.30
C LYS A 89 -18.31 6.97 -13.01
N SER A 90 -17.76 7.92 -12.25
CA SER A 90 -17.24 9.18 -12.80
C SER A 90 -16.30 9.86 -11.81
N VAL A 91 -15.31 10.58 -12.31
CA VAL A 91 -14.42 11.43 -11.52
C VAL A 91 -14.48 12.88 -12.06
N PRO A 92 -14.37 13.92 -11.21
CA PRO A 92 -14.41 15.30 -11.65
C PRO A 92 -13.39 15.63 -12.75
N LYS A 93 -13.87 16.26 -13.81
CA LYS A 93 -13.02 16.79 -14.89
C LYS A 93 -12.44 18.16 -14.52
N PRO A 94 -11.25 18.53 -15.03
CA PRO A 94 -10.71 19.86 -14.85
C PRO A 94 -11.60 20.91 -15.53
N GLY A 95 -11.56 22.15 -15.04
CA GLY A 95 -12.28 23.26 -15.66
C GLY A 95 -11.72 23.58 -17.04
N LYS A 96 -12.60 23.96 -17.98
CA LYS A 96 -12.15 24.50 -19.28
C LYS A 96 -11.29 25.73 -19.01
N ASP A 97 -10.13 25.82 -19.64
CA ASP A 97 -9.20 26.95 -19.57
C ASP A 97 -8.54 27.21 -18.20
N THR A 98 -8.57 26.23 -17.28
CA THR A 98 -7.87 26.33 -15.99
C THR A 98 -6.44 25.79 -16.11
N ALA A 99 -5.44 26.63 -15.88
CA ALA A 99 -4.05 26.20 -15.83
C ALA A 99 -3.77 25.38 -14.55
N ILE A 100 -3.52 24.08 -14.71
CA ILE A 100 -3.29 23.13 -13.62
C ILE A 100 -1.89 22.50 -13.77
N CYS A 101 -1.15 22.43 -12.67
CA CYS A 101 0.04 21.59 -12.55
C CYS A 101 -0.39 20.19 -12.11
N TYR A 102 -0.68 19.31 -13.06
CA TYR A 102 -1.21 17.97 -12.78
C TYR A 102 -0.31 17.10 -11.88
N PRO A 103 1.03 17.09 -12.03
CA PRO A 103 1.88 16.34 -11.12
C PRO A 103 1.77 16.82 -9.67
N TYR A 104 1.72 18.13 -9.43
CA TYR A 104 1.49 18.69 -8.09
C TYR A 104 0.10 18.33 -7.56
N ALA A 105 -0.95 18.47 -8.38
CA ALA A 105 -2.30 18.10 -8.00
C ALA A 105 -2.44 16.60 -7.69
N ALA A 106 -1.71 15.72 -8.39
CA ALA A 106 -1.72 14.28 -8.16
C ALA A 106 -1.13 13.92 -6.80
N LEU A 107 0.00 14.54 -6.42
CA LEU A 107 0.61 14.38 -5.09
C LEU A 107 -0.35 14.80 -3.98
N LEU A 108 -1.04 15.93 -4.16
CA LEU A 108 -2.01 16.42 -3.18
C LEU A 108 -3.26 15.54 -3.07
N ALA A 109 -3.79 15.06 -4.20
CA ALA A 109 -4.94 14.15 -4.21
C ALA A 109 -4.58 12.83 -3.52
N PHE A 110 -3.38 12.30 -3.77
CA PHE A 110 -2.84 11.14 -3.07
C PHE A 110 -2.77 11.40 -1.56
N CYS A 111 -2.12 12.48 -1.11
CA CYS A 111 -1.96 12.77 0.31
C CYS A 111 -3.31 12.95 1.02
N GLN A 112 -4.26 13.63 0.38
CA GLN A 112 -5.58 13.89 0.97
C GLN A 112 -6.37 12.59 1.14
N VAL A 113 -6.36 11.70 0.14
CA VAL A 113 -7.03 10.40 0.26
C VAL A 113 -6.28 9.47 1.21
N GLY A 114 -4.95 9.44 1.14
CA GLY A 114 -4.08 8.66 2.03
C GLY A 114 -4.28 9.01 3.51
N GLU A 115 -4.36 10.29 3.85
CA GLU A 115 -4.71 10.74 5.19
C GLU A 115 -6.13 10.31 5.59
N ALA A 116 -7.10 10.44 4.69
CA ALA A 116 -8.50 10.13 4.98
C ALA A 116 -8.80 8.63 5.16
N VAL A 117 -8.02 7.75 4.51
CA VAL A 117 -8.14 6.29 4.67
C VAL A 117 -7.21 5.75 5.76
N THR A 118 -6.41 6.61 6.40
CA THR A 118 -5.59 6.28 7.56
C THR A 118 -6.05 7.03 8.81
N PHE A 119 -5.31 6.90 9.91
CA PHE A 119 -5.48 7.69 11.13
C PHE A 119 -4.10 7.98 11.74
N PRO A 120 -3.98 8.95 12.66
CA PRO A 120 -4.95 9.99 12.98
C PRO A 120 -5.08 11.03 11.85
N ALA A 121 -6.15 11.81 11.87
CA ALA A 121 -6.27 12.98 11.01
C ALA A 121 -5.04 13.91 11.20
N GLY A 122 -4.50 14.44 10.10
CA GLY A 122 -3.25 15.19 10.09
C GLY A 122 -1.97 14.34 10.00
N SER A 123 -2.07 13.02 9.83
CA SER A 123 -0.91 12.12 9.70
C SER A 123 0.01 12.46 8.52
N MET A 124 -0.52 13.08 7.46
CA MET A 124 0.26 13.52 6.30
C MET A 124 0.37 15.04 6.19
N LYS A 125 -0.11 15.79 7.19
CA LYS A 125 -0.19 17.25 7.14
C LYS A 125 1.16 17.91 6.89
N TYR A 126 2.19 17.55 7.64
CA TYR A 126 3.52 18.17 7.51
C TYR A 126 4.12 17.94 6.12
N TYR A 127 4.01 16.72 5.61
CA TYR A 127 4.46 16.40 4.26
C TYR A 127 3.67 17.18 3.20
N THR A 128 2.34 17.22 3.33
CA THR A 128 1.47 17.97 2.41
C THR A 128 1.77 19.47 2.41
N ASP A 129 2.00 20.06 3.59
CA ASP A 129 2.40 21.46 3.73
C ASP A 129 3.78 21.70 3.08
N SER A 130 4.72 20.76 3.19
CA SER A 130 6.03 20.86 2.52
C SER A 130 5.91 20.90 0.99
N LEU A 131 4.98 20.15 0.39
CA LEU A 131 4.71 20.19 -1.05
C LEU A 131 4.12 21.55 -1.45
N LYS A 132 3.19 22.09 -0.65
CA LYS A 132 2.58 23.42 -0.87
C LYS A 132 3.60 24.55 -0.76
N ASN A 133 4.51 24.45 0.20
CA ASN A 133 5.60 25.42 0.37
C ASN A 133 6.56 25.34 -0.82
N SER A 134 6.96 24.12 -1.23
CA SER A 134 7.81 23.89 -2.39
C SER A 134 7.23 24.48 -3.68
N ALA A 135 5.90 24.40 -3.88
CA ALA A 135 5.25 25.04 -5.02
C ALA A 135 5.47 26.56 -5.05
N THR A 136 5.36 27.22 -3.90
CA THR A 136 5.56 28.67 -3.75
C THR A 136 7.03 29.06 -3.92
N GLU A 137 7.94 28.26 -3.35
CA GLU A 137 9.38 28.48 -3.41
C GLU A 137 9.94 28.31 -4.82
N LYS A 138 9.44 27.31 -5.57
CA LYS A 138 9.80 27.04 -6.97
C LYS A 138 9.10 27.96 -7.99
N GLY A 139 8.40 28.98 -7.51
CA GLY A 139 7.83 30.04 -8.35
C GLY A 139 6.58 29.62 -9.12
N MET A 140 5.78 28.67 -8.61
CA MET A 140 4.48 28.37 -9.19
C MET A 140 3.55 29.60 -9.09
N PRO A 141 2.93 30.05 -10.20
CA PRO A 141 1.95 31.13 -10.16
C PRO A 141 0.80 30.83 -9.18
N ALA A 142 0.34 31.85 -8.46
CA ALA A 142 -0.64 31.68 -7.38
C ALA A 142 -1.99 31.13 -7.88
N ASP A 143 -2.42 31.56 -9.06
CA ASP A 143 -3.60 31.07 -9.78
C ASP A 143 -3.45 29.60 -10.18
N VAL A 144 -2.30 29.19 -10.72
CA VAL A 144 -1.99 27.79 -11.06
C VAL A 144 -1.98 26.92 -9.81
N LYS A 145 -1.35 27.39 -8.73
CA LYS A 145 -1.31 26.68 -7.43
C LYS A 145 -2.71 26.48 -6.86
N ALA A 146 -3.50 27.55 -6.79
CA ALA A 146 -4.87 27.51 -6.29
C ALA A 146 -5.78 26.60 -7.14
N ALA A 147 -5.66 26.68 -8.47
CA ALA A 147 -6.38 25.80 -9.38
C ALA A 147 -6.01 24.32 -9.20
N SER A 148 -4.71 24.03 -9.05
CA SER A 148 -4.19 22.67 -8.84
C SER A 148 -4.68 22.07 -7.51
N GLU A 149 -4.63 22.85 -6.43
CA GLU A 149 -5.15 22.45 -5.11
C GLU A 149 -6.67 22.23 -5.13
N ALA A 150 -7.41 23.13 -5.77
CA ALA A 150 -8.86 22.98 -5.92
C ALA A 150 -9.23 21.74 -6.74
N TYR A 151 -8.47 21.44 -7.79
CA TYR A 151 -8.71 20.24 -8.59
C TYR A 151 -8.36 18.95 -7.84
N ALA A 152 -7.21 18.92 -7.17
CA ALA A 152 -6.81 17.80 -6.31
C ALA A 152 -7.89 17.48 -5.27
N ASN A 153 -8.41 18.51 -4.60
CA ASN A 153 -9.48 18.34 -3.60
C ASN A 153 -10.77 17.79 -4.22
N LYS A 154 -11.17 18.23 -5.42
CA LYS A 154 -12.36 17.69 -6.11
C LYS A 154 -12.21 16.19 -6.38
N VAL A 155 -11.06 15.77 -6.92
CA VAL A 155 -10.77 14.36 -7.19
C VAL A 155 -10.73 13.56 -5.89
N ALA A 156 -9.98 14.04 -4.89
CA ALA A 156 -9.89 13.37 -3.58
C ALA A 156 -11.26 13.17 -2.93
N VAL A 157 -12.12 14.19 -2.93
CA VAL A 157 -13.49 14.09 -2.41
C VAL A 157 -14.31 13.03 -3.14
N ALA A 158 -14.23 12.96 -4.47
CA ALA A 158 -14.94 11.95 -5.24
C ALA A 158 -14.47 10.52 -4.87
N ILE A 159 -13.15 10.31 -4.76
CA ILE A 159 -12.58 9.01 -4.37
C ILE A 159 -12.93 8.66 -2.93
N MET A 160 -12.92 9.61 -2.00
CA MET A 160 -13.35 9.38 -0.61
C MET A 160 -14.83 9.03 -0.49
N ILE A 161 -15.70 9.61 -1.33
CA ILE A 161 -17.13 9.26 -1.36
C ILE A 161 -17.29 7.84 -1.88
N TRP A 162 -16.59 7.49 -2.95
CA TRP A 162 -16.62 6.14 -3.52
C TRP A 162 -16.05 5.07 -2.56
N SER A 163 -14.98 5.39 -1.82
CA SER A 163 -14.33 4.45 -0.88
C SER A 163 -15.18 4.14 0.35
N LYS A 164 -16.11 5.02 0.75
CA LYS A 164 -17.02 4.76 1.89
C LYS A 164 -18.05 3.66 1.62
N ASN A 165 -18.27 3.30 0.37
CA ASN A 165 -19.28 2.32 -0.05
C ASN A 165 -18.69 0.95 -0.38
N ASP A 166 -17.42 0.69 -0.03
CA ASP A 166 -16.73 -0.58 -0.34
C ASP A 166 -16.91 -1.67 0.71
N ASN A 167 -17.90 -1.49 1.59
CA ASN A 167 -18.24 -2.38 2.71
C ASN A 167 -17.24 -2.40 3.89
N TYR A 168 -16.10 -1.68 3.82
CA TYR A 168 -15.10 -1.66 4.90
C TYR A 168 -15.66 -1.23 6.27
N LEU A 169 -16.49 -0.18 6.30
CA LEU A 169 -17.08 0.33 7.54
C LEU A 169 -18.11 -0.64 8.14
N LYS A 170 -18.87 -1.35 7.31
CA LYS A 170 -19.81 -2.38 7.76
C LYS A 170 -19.07 -3.56 8.38
N ASN A 171 -17.93 -3.93 7.82
CA ASN A 171 -17.16 -5.08 8.32
C ASN A 171 -16.54 -4.83 9.71
N ARG A 172 -16.38 -3.55 10.13
CA ARG A 172 -15.87 -3.21 11.48
C ARG A 172 -16.77 -3.70 12.62
N SER A 173 -18.06 -3.94 12.36
CA SER A 173 -19.02 -4.46 13.36
C SER A 173 -19.46 -5.90 13.08
N SER A 174 -18.80 -6.60 12.15
CA SER A 174 -19.12 -7.99 11.83
C SER A 174 -18.67 -8.95 12.92
N SER A 175 -19.21 -10.18 12.89
CA SER A 175 -18.91 -11.19 13.90
C SER A 175 -17.43 -11.58 13.89
N LYS A 176 -16.92 -11.98 15.05
CA LYS A 176 -15.56 -12.52 15.13
C LYS A 176 -15.53 -13.95 14.60
N TYR A 177 -14.36 -14.37 14.15
CA TYR A 177 -14.11 -15.78 13.82
C TYR A 177 -14.38 -16.68 15.02
N THR A 178 -15.20 -17.71 14.83
CA THR A 178 -15.53 -18.67 15.88
C THR A 178 -14.50 -19.79 15.92
N ILE A 179 -13.93 -20.00 17.10
CA ILE A 179 -13.01 -21.12 17.38
C ILE A 179 -13.84 -22.28 17.92
N ASP A 180 -13.68 -23.46 17.33
CA ASP A 180 -14.30 -24.70 17.80
C ASP A 180 -13.28 -25.85 17.85
N LYS A 181 -13.76 -27.07 18.15
CA LYS A 181 -12.92 -28.27 18.34
C LYS A 181 -12.72 -29.08 17.05
N THR A 182 -13.10 -28.56 15.89
CA THR A 182 -12.96 -29.27 14.61
C THR A 182 -11.47 -29.48 14.30
N GLU A 183 -11.06 -30.73 14.09
CA GLU A 183 -9.67 -31.04 13.72
C GLU A 183 -9.32 -30.39 12.38
N GLY A 184 -8.09 -29.87 12.27
CA GLY A 184 -7.62 -29.20 11.06
C GLY A 184 -8.10 -27.77 10.86
N ARG A 185 -9.00 -27.27 11.71
CA ARG A 185 -9.47 -25.88 11.67
C ARG A 185 -8.48 -24.93 12.36
N TRP A 186 -8.32 -23.71 11.83
CA TRP A 186 -7.42 -22.71 12.38
C TRP A 186 -7.81 -22.33 13.82
N VAL A 187 -6.77 -22.23 14.65
CA VAL A 187 -6.82 -21.75 16.02
C VAL A 187 -5.71 -20.71 16.21
N PRO A 188 -5.87 -19.76 17.16
CA PRO A 188 -4.81 -18.81 17.49
C PRO A 188 -3.52 -19.49 17.91
N THR A 189 -2.39 -18.92 17.49
CA THR A 189 -1.04 -19.44 17.77
C THR A 189 -0.30 -18.60 18.81
N PRO A 190 0.62 -19.20 19.58
CA PRO A 190 1.50 -18.47 20.48
C PRO A 190 2.38 -17.42 19.75
N PRO A 191 2.97 -16.47 20.51
CA PRO A 191 2.77 -16.23 21.93
C PRO A 191 1.48 -15.45 22.25
N MET A 192 0.89 -14.76 21.27
CA MET A 192 -0.20 -13.81 21.52
C MET A 192 -1.58 -14.48 21.60
N TYR A 193 -1.79 -15.58 20.87
CA TYR A 193 -3.13 -16.15 20.67
C TYR A 193 -4.14 -15.10 20.19
N ALA A 194 -3.70 -14.24 19.25
CA ALA A 194 -4.49 -13.13 18.75
C ALA A 194 -5.75 -13.60 18.02
N GLU A 195 -6.76 -12.72 17.99
CA GLU A 195 -7.98 -12.95 17.23
C GLU A 195 -7.68 -13.09 15.72
N ALA A 196 -8.54 -13.82 15.01
CA ALA A 196 -8.38 -14.00 13.57
C ALA A 196 -8.45 -12.65 12.84
N MET A 197 -7.45 -12.37 12.02
CA MET A 197 -7.31 -11.11 11.30
C MET A 197 -8.30 -10.98 10.14
N GLU A 198 -9.29 -10.11 10.30
CA GLU A 198 -10.19 -9.66 9.22
C GLU A 198 -10.98 -10.81 8.56
N PRO A 199 -11.78 -11.59 9.33
CA PRO A 199 -12.45 -12.80 8.84
C PRO A 199 -13.52 -12.56 7.76
N HIS A 200 -13.93 -11.32 7.55
CA HIS A 200 -14.92 -10.91 6.55
C HIS A 200 -14.27 -10.00 5.49
N TRP A 201 -13.00 -10.22 5.14
CA TRP A 201 -12.35 -9.38 4.13
C TRP A 201 -12.81 -9.71 2.70
N ASP A 202 -13.42 -10.88 2.51
CA ASP A 202 -14.12 -11.31 1.28
C ASP A 202 -15.38 -10.49 0.98
N ASP A 203 -15.99 -9.90 2.00
CA ASP A 203 -17.15 -9.01 1.87
C ASP A 203 -16.79 -7.60 1.33
N ILE A 204 -15.50 -7.27 1.21
CA ILE A 204 -15.05 -5.98 0.70
C ILE A 204 -15.26 -5.92 -0.81
N ARG A 205 -15.74 -4.78 -1.33
CA ARG A 205 -15.92 -4.59 -2.77
C ARG A 205 -14.56 -4.69 -3.50
N PRO A 206 -14.37 -5.66 -4.42
CA PRO A 206 -13.17 -5.70 -5.24
C PRO A 206 -13.10 -4.50 -6.19
N MET A 207 -11.91 -4.16 -6.65
CA MET A 207 -11.67 -3.06 -7.58
C MET A 207 -12.00 -3.47 -9.02
N VAL A 208 -11.53 -4.64 -9.44
CA VAL A 208 -11.63 -5.14 -10.82
C VAL A 208 -12.27 -6.52 -10.86
N MET A 209 -12.08 -7.36 -9.83
CA MET A 209 -12.73 -8.67 -9.78
C MET A 209 -14.25 -8.57 -9.72
N ASP A 210 -14.95 -9.52 -10.35
CA ASP A 210 -16.42 -9.62 -10.31
C ASP A 210 -16.93 -10.03 -8.91
N SER A 211 -16.14 -10.83 -8.19
CA SER A 211 -16.42 -11.26 -6.82
C SER A 211 -15.14 -11.69 -6.11
N ALA A 212 -15.13 -11.71 -4.77
CA ALA A 212 -14.00 -12.19 -3.99
C ALA A 212 -13.60 -13.64 -4.32
N SER A 213 -14.57 -14.46 -4.74
CA SER A 213 -14.35 -15.87 -5.08
C SER A 213 -13.99 -16.13 -6.54
N GLN A 214 -13.82 -15.09 -7.38
CA GLN A 214 -13.62 -15.23 -8.82
C GLN A 214 -12.43 -16.16 -9.18
N PHE A 215 -11.35 -16.09 -8.40
CA PHE A 215 -10.14 -16.90 -8.61
C PHE A 215 -9.88 -17.90 -7.47
N ARG A 216 -10.91 -18.24 -6.67
CA ARG A 216 -10.74 -19.15 -5.53
C ARG A 216 -10.08 -20.46 -5.98
N VAL A 217 -8.93 -20.75 -5.40
CA VAL A 217 -8.14 -21.96 -5.69
C VAL A 217 -8.84 -23.26 -5.23
N PRO A 218 -8.44 -24.44 -5.77
CA PRO A 218 -8.91 -25.74 -5.28
C PRO A 218 -8.67 -25.95 -3.78
N PRO A 219 -9.37 -26.89 -3.13
CA PRO A 219 -9.17 -27.18 -1.72
C PRO A 219 -7.74 -27.68 -1.43
N PRO A 220 -7.18 -27.36 -0.24
CA PRO A 220 -5.89 -27.90 0.19
C PRO A 220 -5.97 -29.41 0.46
N PRO A 221 -4.83 -30.09 0.65
CA PRO A 221 -4.81 -31.50 1.09
C PRO A 221 -5.70 -31.71 2.30
N VAL A 222 -6.51 -32.78 2.26
CA VAL A 222 -7.42 -33.13 3.37
C VAL A 222 -6.61 -33.37 4.65
N TYR A 223 -6.99 -32.68 5.72
CA TYR A 223 -6.37 -32.83 7.04
C TYR A 223 -6.33 -34.31 7.46
N ASN A 224 -5.13 -34.87 7.62
CA ASN A 224 -4.96 -36.24 8.08
C ASN A 224 -3.57 -36.46 8.69
N MET A 225 -3.45 -36.31 10.01
CA MET A 225 -2.20 -36.65 10.72
C MET A 225 -2.10 -38.11 11.14
N LYS A 226 -3.15 -38.92 10.92
CA LYS A 226 -3.21 -40.33 11.33
C LYS A 226 -2.55 -41.24 10.29
N ASP A 227 -2.63 -40.88 9.02
CA ASP A 227 -2.00 -41.61 7.92
C ASP A 227 -0.70 -40.92 7.47
N LYS A 228 0.44 -41.60 7.68
CA LYS A 228 1.77 -41.12 7.28
C LYS A 228 1.96 -41.05 5.77
N ASN A 229 1.14 -41.75 5.00
CA ASN A 229 1.15 -41.71 3.55
C ASN A 229 0.24 -40.63 2.96
N SER A 230 -0.56 -39.96 3.81
CA SER A 230 -1.40 -38.86 3.34
C SER A 230 -0.55 -37.66 2.90
N MET A 231 -1.03 -36.96 1.86
CA MET A 231 -0.38 -35.75 1.36
C MET A 231 -0.21 -34.68 2.45
N TYR A 232 -1.23 -34.52 3.30
CA TYR A 232 -1.19 -33.58 4.42
C TYR A 232 -0.05 -33.90 5.41
N TYR A 233 0.08 -35.16 5.85
CA TYR A 233 1.16 -35.56 6.75
C TYR A 233 2.54 -35.33 6.12
N GLN A 234 2.70 -35.68 4.84
CA GLN A 234 3.96 -35.50 4.12
C GLN A 234 4.34 -34.02 4.02
N GLU A 235 3.39 -33.12 3.74
CA GLU A 235 3.64 -31.67 3.72
C GLU A 235 4.01 -31.11 5.09
N VAL A 236 3.32 -31.54 6.16
CA VAL A 236 3.67 -31.15 7.54
C VAL A 236 5.11 -31.56 7.89
N MET A 237 5.49 -32.80 7.57
CA MET A 237 6.85 -33.27 7.80
C MET A 237 7.88 -32.56 6.93
N LYS A 238 7.53 -32.20 5.68
CA LYS A 238 8.39 -31.38 4.81
C LYS A 238 8.65 -30.01 5.42
N ILE A 239 7.63 -29.34 5.98
CA ILE A 239 7.76 -28.04 6.65
C ILE A 239 8.66 -28.16 7.88
N LYS A 240 8.41 -29.16 8.74
CA LYS A 240 9.23 -29.42 9.93
C LYS A 240 10.70 -29.59 9.56
N ASN A 241 10.98 -30.50 8.62
CA ASN A 241 12.34 -30.81 8.20
C ASN A 241 13.01 -29.61 7.52
N ALA A 242 12.29 -28.80 6.74
CA ALA A 242 12.83 -27.60 6.13
C ALA A 242 13.28 -26.58 7.17
N VAL A 243 12.47 -26.33 8.20
CA VAL A 243 12.79 -25.38 9.29
C VAL A 243 14.00 -25.85 10.11
N GLU A 244 14.11 -27.16 10.37
CA GLU A 244 15.23 -27.72 11.14
C GLU A 244 16.56 -27.71 10.39
N ASN A 245 16.54 -27.53 9.06
CA ASN A 245 17.71 -27.62 8.20
C ASN A 245 17.88 -26.37 7.30
N LEU A 246 17.41 -25.20 7.76
CA LEU A 246 17.57 -23.95 7.00
C LEU A 246 19.06 -23.60 6.83
N THR A 247 19.43 -23.24 5.61
CA THR A 247 20.73 -22.60 5.37
C THR A 247 20.71 -21.15 5.88
N PRO A 248 21.88 -20.52 6.10
CA PRO A 248 21.94 -19.10 6.44
C PRO A 248 21.23 -18.21 5.41
N GLU A 249 21.34 -18.54 4.13
CA GLU A 249 20.68 -17.80 3.04
C GLU A 249 19.16 -17.97 3.07
N GLN A 250 18.65 -19.18 3.29
CA GLN A 250 17.21 -19.42 3.44
C GLN A 250 16.65 -18.69 4.67
N SER A 251 17.42 -18.66 5.78
CA SER A 251 17.05 -17.91 6.98
C SER A 251 17.01 -16.41 6.71
N HIS A 252 17.97 -15.88 5.95
CA HIS A 252 17.98 -14.48 5.55
C HIS A 252 16.77 -14.14 4.67
N MET A 253 16.48 -14.96 3.66
CA MET A 253 15.34 -14.78 2.76
C MET A 253 14.00 -14.84 3.50
N ALA A 254 13.85 -15.76 4.46
CA ALA A 254 12.67 -15.81 5.31
C ALA A 254 12.49 -14.53 6.15
N ASN A 255 13.57 -14.00 6.73
CA ASN A 255 13.49 -12.75 7.51
C ASN A 255 13.24 -11.52 6.63
N PHE A 256 13.77 -11.52 5.41
CA PHE A 256 13.57 -10.44 4.43
C PHE A 256 12.11 -10.32 3.98
N TRP A 257 11.44 -11.46 3.79
CA TRP A 257 10.04 -11.54 3.37
C TRP A 257 9.05 -11.78 4.53
N ASP A 258 9.49 -11.70 5.79
CA ASP A 258 8.63 -11.93 6.95
C ASP A 258 7.47 -10.94 6.98
N ASP A 259 7.79 -9.65 6.77
CA ASP A 259 6.85 -8.52 6.65
C ASP A 259 5.64 -8.59 7.60
N ASN A 260 5.83 -9.18 8.79
CA ASN A 260 4.81 -9.26 9.81
C ASN A 260 4.77 -7.89 10.51
N PRO A 261 3.72 -7.09 10.31
CA PRO A 261 3.71 -5.70 10.78
C PRO A 261 3.75 -5.60 12.31
N PHE A 262 3.42 -6.70 13.01
CA PHE A 262 3.54 -6.77 14.46
C PHE A 262 4.06 -8.12 14.92
N LYS A 263 5.34 -8.15 15.31
CA LYS A 263 5.96 -9.29 15.99
C LYS A 263 5.94 -9.08 17.50
N MET A 264 5.38 -10.02 18.25
CA MET A 264 5.37 -9.99 19.72
C MET A 264 6.64 -10.67 20.25
N ASN A 265 7.49 -9.91 20.93
CA ASN A 265 8.66 -10.44 21.62
C ASN A 265 8.33 -10.68 23.08
N VAL A 266 8.70 -11.86 23.59
CA VAL A 266 8.52 -12.25 24.99
C VAL A 266 9.87 -12.63 25.57
N LEU A 267 10.35 -11.84 26.54
CA LEU A 267 11.61 -12.07 27.25
C LEU A 267 11.33 -12.06 28.76
N GLY A 268 11.17 -13.26 29.34
CA GLY A 268 10.75 -13.40 30.73
C GLY A 268 9.38 -12.76 30.97
N HIS A 269 9.30 -11.77 31.86
CA HIS A 269 8.08 -11.01 32.14
C HIS A 269 7.89 -9.79 31.21
N VAL A 270 8.84 -9.50 30.32
CA VAL A 270 8.78 -8.35 29.41
C VAL A 270 8.15 -8.78 28.08
N GLN A 271 7.14 -8.04 27.65
CA GLN A 271 6.50 -8.19 26.34
C GLN A 271 6.56 -6.87 25.58
N TYR A 272 7.04 -6.90 24.34
CA TYR A 272 7.08 -5.71 23.47
C TYR A 272 6.90 -6.07 22.01
N GLY A 273 6.25 -5.17 21.25
CA GLY A 273 6.02 -5.32 19.82
C GLY A 273 7.15 -4.74 18.99
N THR A 274 7.61 -5.46 17.96
CA THR A 274 8.43 -4.91 16.89
C THR A 274 7.55 -4.64 15.68
N LYS A 275 7.67 -3.42 15.12
CA LYS A 275 6.96 -2.99 13.92
C LYS A 275 7.80 -3.22 12.68
N LYS A 276 7.16 -3.63 11.59
CA LYS A 276 7.74 -3.74 10.26
C LYS A 276 6.73 -3.26 9.22
N PHE A 277 7.18 -3.03 8.00
CA PHE A 277 6.27 -2.89 6.87
C PHE A 277 5.53 -4.22 6.65
N SER A 278 4.25 -4.12 6.27
CA SER A 278 3.50 -5.26 5.75
C SER A 278 3.85 -5.52 4.28
N PRO A 279 3.53 -6.70 3.71
CA PRO A 279 3.86 -7.03 2.33
C PRO A 279 3.41 -5.99 1.28
N PRO A 280 2.21 -5.39 1.35
CA PRO A 280 1.84 -4.34 0.39
C PRO A 280 2.75 -3.11 0.45
N GLY A 281 3.25 -2.72 1.64
CA GLY A 281 4.21 -1.62 1.78
C GLY A 281 5.59 -1.93 1.20
N HIS A 282 6.04 -3.18 1.34
CA HIS A 282 7.26 -3.66 0.68
C HIS A 282 7.10 -3.60 -0.85
N TRP A 283 5.97 -4.09 -1.39
CA TRP A 283 5.71 -3.99 -2.83
C TRP A 283 5.59 -2.56 -3.34
N MET A 284 5.07 -1.61 -2.56
CA MET A 284 5.13 -0.18 -2.91
C MET A 284 6.59 0.31 -3.04
N SER A 285 7.48 -0.12 -2.15
CA SER A 285 8.91 0.19 -2.28
C SER A 285 9.52 -0.41 -3.55
N ILE A 286 9.15 -1.64 -3.90
CA ILE A 286 9.58 -2.31 -5.15
C ILE A 286 9.09 -1.53 -6.38
N VAL A 287 7.87 -1.00 -6.39
CA VAL A 287 7.38 -0.14 -7.49
C VAL A 287 8.28 1.08 -7.69
N GLY A 288 8.65 1.75 -6.59
CA GLY A 288 9.56 2.91 -6.65
C GLY A 288 10.95 2.56 -7.20
N ILE A 289 11.48 1.38 -6.84
CA ILE A 289 12.73 0.86 -7.38
C ILE A 289 12.60 0.56 -8.87
N GLY A 290 11.53 -0.12 -9.29
CA GLY A 290 11.24 -0.45 -10.69
C GLY A 290 11.06 0.80 -11.55
N ALA A 291 10.37 1.83 -11.05
CA ALA A 291 10.23 3.12 -11.71
C ALA A 291 11.60 3.81 -11.94
N LYS A 292 12.47 3.79 -10.92
CA LYS A 292 13.83 4.35 -11.03
C LYS A 292 14.68 3.57 -12.03
N GLN A 293 14.67 2.24 -11.98
CA GLN A 293 15.48 1.39 -12.86
C GLN A 293 15.04 1.48 -14.31
N SER A 294 13.72 1.54 -14.56
CA SER A 294 13.15 1.72 -15.90
C SER A 294 13.24 3.16 -16.43
N LYS A 295 13.76 4.11 -15.63
CA LYS A 295 13.80 5.55 -15.93
C LYS A 295 12.42 6.08 -16.30
N ALA A 296 11.39 5.60 -15.62
CA ALA A 296 10.00 6.01 -15.84
C ALA A 296 9.83 7.51 -15.55
N ASP A 297 9.02 8.19 -16.36
CA ASP A 297 8.59 9.55 -16.05
C ASP A 297 7.56 9.57 -14.91
N PHE A 298 7.13 10.77 -14.50
CA PHE A 298 6.18 10.95 -13.41
C PHE A 298 4.87 10.19 -13.67
N ASN A 299 4.25 10.38 -14.83
CA ASN A 299 2.94 9.79 -15.12
C ASN A 299 3.01 8.26 -15.16
N LYS A 300 4.07 7.70 -15.75
CA LYS A 300 4.31 6.25 -15.78
C LYS A 300 4.56 5.69 -14.39
N THR A 301 5.24 6.44 -13.53
CA THR A 301 5.43 6.09 -12.11
C THR A 301 4.10 6.04 -11.37
N VAL A 302 3.25 7.07 -11.49
CA VAL A 302 1.90 7.08 -10.89
C VAL A 302 1.06 5.89 -11.38
N CYS A 303 1.09 5.62 -12.69
CA CYS A 303 0.41 4.47 -13.29
C CYS A 303 0.87 3.13 -12.69
N ALA A 304 2.18 2.93 -12.53
CA ALA A 304 2.74 1.73 -11.93
C ALA A 304 2.25 1.52 -10.48
N PHE A 305 2.26 2.57 -9.67
CA PHE A 305 1.75 2.52 -8.30
C PHE A 305 0.25 2.22 -8.24
N ALA A 306 -0.56 2.88 -9.07
CA ALA A 306 -2.00 2.65 -9.12
C ALA A 306 -2.32 1.21 -9.54
N LYS A 307 -1.76 0.74 -10.65
CA LYS A 307 -2.01 -0.61 -11.15
C LYS A 307 -1.58 -1.69 -10.16
N THR A 308 -0.39 -1.53 -9.55
CA THR A 308 0.14 -2.49 -8.57
C THR A 308 -0.67 -2.50 -7.27
N SER A 309 -1.05 -1.33 -6.75
CA SER A 309 -1.85 -1.26 -5.52
C SER A 309 -3.28 -1.77 -5.70
N ILE A 310 -3.89 -1.58 -6.88
CA ILE A 310 -5.17 -2.19 -7.25
C ILE A 310 -5.04 -3.72 -7.27
N ALA A 311 -4.03 -4.25 -7.98
CA ALA A 311 -3.80 -5.70 -8.05
C ALA A 311 -3.53 -6.32 -6.67
N LEU A 312 -2.73 -5.66 -5.84
CA LEU A 312 -2.48 -6.08 -4.45
C LEU A 312 -3.78 -6.14 -3.64
N PHE A 313 -4.60 -5.09 -3.69
CA PHE A 313 -5.83 -5.05 -2.90
C PHE A 313 -6.82 -6.14 -3.31
N ASP A 314 -7.04 -6.36 -4.61
CA ASP A 314 -7.90 -7.45 -5.09
C ASP A 314 -7.33 -8.83 -4.74
N SER A 315 -6.02 -9.02 -4.86
CA SER A 315 -5.38 -10.29 -4.49
C SER A 315 -5.48 -10.59 -2.99
N PHE A 316 -5.54 -9.56 -2.14
CA PHE A 316 -5.80 -9.74 -0.71
C PHE A 316 -7.26 -10.15 -0.44
N ILE A 317 -8.22 -9.60 -1.18
CA ILE A 317 -9.64 -9.99 -1.08
C ILE A 317 -9.81 -11.47 -1.44
N GLU A 318 -9.26 -11.91 -2.57
CA GLU A 318 -9.32 -13.33 -2.99
C GLU A 318 -8.59 -14.25 -2.01
N CYS A 319 -7.40 -13.86 -1.56
CA CYS A 319 -6.64 -14.71 -0.64
C CYS A 319 -7.37 -14.86 0.71
N TRP A 320 -8.02 -13.80 1.20
CA TRP A 320 -8.78 -13.87 2.44
C TRP A 320 -10.08 -14.67 2.28
N ASP A 321 -10.74 -14.57 1.13
CA ASP A 321 -11.85 -15.46 0.75
C ASP A 321 -11.43 -16.93 0.87
N ALA A 322 -10.32 -17.33 0.24
CA ALA A 322 -9.82 -18.71 0.35
C ALA A 322 -9.47 -19.10 1.80
N LYS A 323 -8.80 -18.21 2.55
CA LYS A 323 -8.41 -18.45 3.95
C LYS A 323 -9.58 -18.74 4.86
N TYR A 324 -10.62 -17.93 4.80
CA TYR A 324 -11.79 -18.06 5.66
C TYR A 324 -12.86 -19.00 5.10
N HIS A 325 -12.75 -19.40 3.83
CA HIS A 325 -13.47 -20.53 3.28
C HIS A 325 -12.90 -21.88 3.79
N TYR A 326 -11.59 -22.11 3.64
CA TYR A 326 -10.97 -23.39 4.01
C TYR A 326 -10.57 -23.51 5.48
N ASN A 327 -10.32 -22.40 6.16
CA ASN A 327 -10.06 -22.33 7.60
C ASN A 327 -8.93 -23.26 8.09
N THR A 328 -7.88 -23.45 7.31
CA THR A 328 -6.85 -24.45 7.62
C THR A 328 -5.94 -24.04 8.78
N VAL A 329 -5.62 -25.03 9.62
CA VAL A 329 -4.68 -24.92 10.74
C VAL A 329 -3.24 -24.66 10.29
N ARG A 330 -2.49 -23.95 11.14
CA ARG A 330 -1.07 -23.63 10.90
C ARG A 330 -0.16 -24.81 11.25
N PRO A 331 1.01 -24.94 10.57
CA PRO A 331 1.92 -26.08 10.79
C PRO A 331 2.37 -26.22 12.24
N GLU A 332 2.69 -25.12 12.93
CA GLU A 332 3.14 -25.18 14.34
C GLU A 332 2.13 -25.85 15.27
N THR A 333 0.83 -25.62 15.06
CA THR A 333 -0.22 -26.21 15.89
C THR A 333 -0.22 -27.72 15.75
N VAL A 334 -0.05 -28.20 14.52
CA VAL A 334 -0.12 -29.63 14.20
C VAL A 334 1.17 -30.35 14.61
N ILE A 335 2.33 -29.76 14.31
CA ILE A 335 3.63 -30.29 14.69
C ILE A 335 3.72 -30.38 16.22
N ASN A 336 3.36 -29.31 16.94
CA ASN A 336 3.42 -29.29 18.41
C ASN A 336 2.48 -30.33 19.05
N LYS A 337 1.33 -30.59 18.43
CA LYS A 337 0.33 -31.51 18.99
C LYS A 337 0.68 -32.99 18.73
N TYR A 338 1.21 -33.32 17.55
CA TYR A 338 1.30 -34.72 17.10
C TYR A 338 2.73 -35.22 16.84
N VAL A 339 3.72 -34.33 16.75
CA VAL A 339 5.08 -34.70 16.30
C VAL A 339 6.13 -34.30 17.33
N ASP A 340 6.23 -33.02 17.68
CA ASP A 340 7.22 -32.48 18.61
C ASP A 340 6.69 -31.20 19.29
N ALA A 341 6.34 -31.30 20.58
CA ALA A 341 5.80 -30.20 21.36
C ALA A 341 6.78 -29.01 21.56
N ASN A 342 8.09 -29.25 21.38
CA ASN A 342 9.13 -28.24 21.54
C ASN A 342 9.52 -27.55 20.24
N TRP A 343 9.03 -28.03 19.10
CA TRP A 343 9.34 -27.43 17.80
C TRP A 343 8.81 -26.00 17.70
N ARG A 344 9.56 -25.10 17.07
CA ARG A 344 9.14 -23.72 16.85
C ARG A 344 9.44 -23.31 15.41
N PRO A 345 8.55 -22.55 14.75
CA PRO A 345 8.85 -21.99 13.45
C PRO A 345 9.93 -20.91 13.57
N THR A 346 10.70 -20.71 12.48
CA THR A 346 11.69 -19.62 12.39
C THR A 346 11.05 -18.24 12.51
N LEU A 347 9.88 -18.06 11.89
CA LEU A 347 9.09 -16.84 11.91
C LEU A 347 7.88 -17.02 12.82
N GLN A 348 7.45 -15.95 13.49
CA GLN A 348 6.22 -16.00 14.28
C GLN A 348 5.03 -16.20 13.34
N THR A 349 4.19 -17.21 13.62
CA THR A 349 3.01 -17.47 12.81
C THR A 349 2.01 -16.31 12.92
N PRO A 350 1.56 -15.74 11.80
CA PRO A 350 0.62 -14.62 11.82
C PRO A 350 -0.83 -15.10 12.08
N PRO A 351 -1.70 -14.23 12.65
CA PRO A 351 -2.95 -14.65 13.28
C PRO A 351 -4.12 -14.78 12.28
N PHE A 352 -3.97 -15.67 11.30
CA PHE A 352 -5.01 -15.99 10.31
C PHE A 352 -4.83 -17.41 9.74
N PRO A 353 -5.88 -18.02 9.16
CA PRO A 353 -5.82 -19.34 8.52
C PRO A 353 -4.68 -19.49 7.52
N GLU A 354 -4.23 -20.72 7.32
CA GLU A 354 -2.99 -21.01 6.60
C GLU A 354 -3.12 -20.84 5.09
N TYR A 355 -4.15 -21.44 4.48
CA TYR A 355 -4.25 -21.63 3.03
C TYR A 355 -5.19 -20.60 2.37
N THR A 356 -4.80 -19.86 1.33
CA THR A 356 -3.51 -19.88 0.63
C THR A 356 -2.46 -18.98 1.28
N CYS A 357 -1.22 -19.00 0.81
CA CYS A 357 -0.20 -18.06 1.26
C CYS A 357 -0.49 -16.64 0.73
N GLY A 358 -0.75 -15.70 1.64
CA GLY A 358 -0.96 -14.29 1.29
C GLY A 358 0.24 -13.67 0.59
N HIS A 359 1.45 -13.93 1.08
CA HIS A 359 2.68 -13.45 0.44
C HIS A 359 2.80 -13.94 -1.01
N SER A 360 2.54 -15.22 -1.27
CA SER A 360 2.62 -15.78 -2.63
C SER A 360 1.60 -15.13 -3.55
N THR A 361 0.35 -15.08 -3.13
CA THR A 361 -0.78 -14.56 -3.93
C THR A 361 -0.55 -13.10 -4.32
N ILE A 362 -0.23 -12.25 -3.33
CA ILE A 362 -0.07 -10.80 -3.56
C ILE A 362 1.22 -10.47 -4.32
N SER A 363 2.29 -11.27 -4.12
CA SER A 363 3.54 -11.10 -4.85
C SER A 363 3.40 -11.42 -6.32
N SER A 364 2.68 -12.49 -6.66
CA SER A 364 2.40 -12.84 -8.07
C SER A 364 1.56 -11.76 -8.75
N ALA A 365 0.51 -11.26 -8.09
CA ALA A 365 -0.32 -10.18 -8.64
C ALA A 365 0.47 -8.88 -8.84
N ALA A 366 1.29 -8.49 -7.86
CA ALA A 366 2.13 -7.30 -7.95
C ALA A 366 3.21 -7.40 -9.03
N ALA A 367 3.84 -8.57 -9.16
CA ALA A 367 4.82 -8.82 -10.21
C ALA A 367 4.22 -8.65 -11.61
N GLU A 368 3.06 -9.27 -11.88
CA GLU A 368 2.37 -9.14 -13.18
C GLU A 368 1.97 -7.69 -13.46
N ALA A 369 1.45 -6.97 -12.46
CA ALA A 369 1.11 -5.56 -12.60
C ALA A 369 2.34 -4.72 -12.97
N LEU A 370 3.49 -4.95 -12.31
CA LEU A 370 4.74 -4.24 -12.58
C LEU A 370 5.32 -4.58 -13.96
N THR A 371 5.41 -5.86 -14.30
CA THR A 371 5.85 -6.34 -15.62
C THR A 371 5.02 -5.70 -16.72
N SER A 372 3.69 -5.60 -16.55
CA SER A 372 2.82 -4.97 -17.55
C SER A 372 3.09 -3.47 -17.80
N VAL A 373 3.78 -2.78 -16.88
CA VAL A 373 4.11 -1.35 -17.01
C VAL A 373 5.58 -1.14 -17.41
N PHE A 374 6.49 -1.91 -16.84
CA PHE A 374 7.94 -1.70 -17.00
C PHE A 374 8.63 -2.65 -17.98
N GLY A 375 8.00 -3.78 -18.32
CA GLY A 375 8.60 -4.84 -19.15
C GLY A 375 9.25 -5.92 -18.30
#